data_AF-A0A1F6ARD0-F1
#
_entry.id   AF-A0A1F6ARD0-F1
#
_cell.length_a   1.000
_cell.length_b   1.000
_cell.length_c   1.000
_cell.angle_alpha   90.00
_cell.angle_beta   90.00
_cell.angle_gamma   90.00
#
_symmetry.space_group_name_H-M   'P 1'
#
loop_
_entity.id
_entity.type
_entity.pdbx_description
1 polymer ?
#
loop_
_entity_poly.entity_id
_entity_poly.type
_entity_poly.pdbx_seq_one_letter_code
_entity_poly.pdbx_strand_id
1 'polypeptide(L)'
;MRFFKYTVVFTPESDEPDVYNVSVPAFPEICTFGTSYEEAKFMAQDALELVILSRLEDGEEISSDKKPKKMPINAKVEEIFISVSHQVTASPAKHVKTAIFQSA
;
A
#
# COMPACT_ATOMS: atom_id res chain seq x y z
N MET A 1 1.85 9.84 -12.05
CA MET A 1 1.62 9.72 -10.59
C MET A 1 0.27 9.06 -10.40
N ARG A 2 0.19 7.99 -9.61
CA ARG A 2 -1.07 7.31 -9.27
C ARG A 2 -1.41 7.67 -7.83
N PHE A 3 -2.69 7.93 -7.57
CA PHE A 3 -3.20 8.22 -6.24
C PHE A 3 -4.15 7.12 -5.82
N PHE A 4 -3.96 6.62 -4.61
CA PHE A 4 -4.81 5.63 -3.99
C PHE A 4 -5.36 6.20 -2.69
N LYS A 5 -6.59 5.84 -2.37
CA LYS A 5 -7.25 6.22 -1.13
C LYS A 5 -7.85 4.97 -0.53
N TYR A 6 -7.56 4.70 0.74
CA TYR A 6 -8.06 3.53 1.44
C TYR A 6 -8.62 3.87 2.80
N THR A 7 -9.77 3.28 3.10
CA THR A 7 -10.37 3.28 4.42
C THR A 7 -9.57 2.34 5.32
N VAL A 8 -9.09 2.85 6.45
CA VAL A 8 -8.33 2.10 7.45
C VAL A 8 -9.09 2.12 8.77
N VAL A 9 -9.15 0.97 9.44
CA VAL A 9 -9.86 0.78 10.71
C VAL A 9 -8.85 0.51 11.82
N PHE A 10 -8.85 1.38 12.82
CA PHE A 10 -8.03 1.30 14.02
C PHE A 10 -8.90 0.86 15.18
N THR A 11 -8.64 -0.33 15.72
CA THR A 11 -9.39 -0.91 16.84
C THR A 11 -8.50 -0.92 18.07
N PRO A 12 -8.86 -0.21 19.16
CA PRO A 12 -8.08 -0.28 20.38
C PRO A 12 -8.12 -1.68 20.97
N GLU A 13 -7.01 -2.13 21.56
CA GLU A 13 -6.97 -3.35 22.35
C GLU A 13 -7.79 -3.22 23.63
N SER A 14 -8.33 -4.35 24.11
CA SER A 14 -9.23 -4.33 25.27
C SER A 14 -8.49 -4.08 26.58
N ASP A 15 -7.28 -4.62 26.69
CA ASP A 15 -6.46 -4.54 27.90
C ASP A 15 -5.48 -3.35 27.89
N GLU A 16 -5.14 -2.85 26.70
CA GLU A 16 -4.18 -1.76 26.49
C GLU A 16 -4.79 -0.68 25.57
N PRO A 17 -5.43 0.37 26.12
CA PRO A 17 -6.21 1.33 25.32
C PRO A 17 -5.37 2.20 24.37
N ASP A 18 -4.06 2.27 24.58
CA ASP A 18 -3.11 2.98 23.73
C ASP A 18 -2.60 2.11 22.57
N VAL A 19 -2.80 0.79 22.63
CA VAL A 19 -2.46 -0.14 21.55
C VAL A 19 -3.63 -0.23 20.57
N TYR A 20 -3.33 -0.08 19.28
CA TYR A 20 -4.33 -0.14 18.21
C TYR A 20 -3.96 -1.22 17.20
N ASN A 21 -4.89 -2.14 16.96
CA ASN A 21 -4.85 -3.01 15.79
C ASN A 21 -5.37 -2.28 14.56
N VAL A 22 -4.74 -2.55 13.43
CA VAL A 22 -5.04 -1.94 12.15
C VAL A 22 -5.52 -3.01 11.19
N SER A 23 -6.61 -2.70 10.49
CA SER A 23 -7.08 -3.49 9.36
C SER A 23 -7.51 -2.58 8.21
N VAL A 24 -7.36 -3.09 6.98
CA VAL A 24 -7.75 -2.38 5.76
C VAL A 24 -8.77 -3.24 5.01
N PRO A 25 -10.07 -2.85 4.93
CA PRO A 25 -11.08 -3.70 4.29
C PRO A 25 -10.82 -3.99 2.80
N ALA A 26 -10.08 -3.11 2.12
CA ALA A 26 -9.66 -3.32 0.74
C ALA A 26 -8.58 -4.41 0.60
N PHE A 27 -7.72 -4.56 1.61
CA PHE A 27 -6.60 -5.50 1.70
C PHE A 27 -6.64 -6.29 3.01
N PRO A 28 -7.48 -7.35 3.10
CA PRO A 28 -7.60 -8.16 4.30
C PRO A 28 -6.30 -8.83 4.77
N GLU A 29 -5.30 -8.92 3.90
CA GLU A 29 -3.95 -9.38 4.21
C GLU A 29 -3.14 -8.39 5.07
N ILE A 30 -3.53 -7.11 5.11
CA ILE A 30 -2.89 -6.10 5.97
C ILE A 30 -3.42 -6.26 7.39
N CYS A 31 -2.55 -6.78 8.26
CA CYS A 31 -2.75 -6.88 9.70
C CYS A 31 -1.49 -6.36 10.40
N THR A 32 -1.60 -5.19 11.03
CA THR A 32 -0.51 -4.55 11.78
C THR A 32 -1.05 -3.88 13.03
N PHE A 33 -0.18 -3.36 13.90
CA PHE A 33 -0.58 -2.66 15.12
C PHE A 33 0.45 -1.59 15.49
N GLY A 34 0.11 -0.74 16.46
CA GLY A 34 1.05 0.17 17.11
C GLY A 34 0.69 0.38 18.57
N THR A 35 1.67 0.77 19.38
CA THR A 35 1.54 1.06 20.82
C THR A 35 1.06 2.48 21.11
N SER A 36 0.77 3.23 20.06
CA SER A 36 0.04 4.50 20.07
C SER A 36 -0.80 4.60 18.79
N TYR A 37 -1.75 5.53 18.75
CA TYR A 37 -2.52 5.80 17.54
C TYR A 37 -1.63 6.25 16.37
N GLU A 38 -0.66 7.11 16.67
CA GLU A 38 0.29 7.66 15.71
C GLU A 38 1.19 6.57 15.12
N GLU A 39 1.72 5.68 15.96
CA GLU A 39 2.50 4.53 15.52
C GLU A 39 1.65 3.58 14.67
N ALA A 40 0.43 3.24 15.13
CA ALA A 40 -0.46 2.37 14.37
C ALA A 40 -0.78 2.97 12.99
N LYS A 41 -0.97 4.29 12.91
CA LYS A 41 -1.19 4.99 11.64
C LYS A 41 0.03 4.95 10.73
N PHE A 42 1.22 5.15 11.28
CA PHE A 42 2.47 5.01 10.53
C PHE A 42 2.61 3.58 9.97
N MET A 43 2.38 2.56 10.80
CA MET A 43 2.44 1.16 10.40
C MET A 43 1.38 0.80 9.35
N ALA A 44 0.18 1.39 9.45
CA ALA A 44 -0.88 1.24 8.44
C ALA A 44 -0.45 1.80 7.08
N GLN A 45 0.15 2.99 7.07
CA GLN A 45 0.65 3.63 5.87
C GLN A 45 1.78 2.81 5.23
N ASP A 46 2.77 2.38 6.02
CA ASP A 46 3.90 1.57 5.54
C ASP A 46 3.43 0.25 4.91
N ALA A 47 2.50 -0.46 5.56
CA ALA A 47 1.93 -1.69 5.03
C ALA A 47 1.12 -1.47 3.73
N LEU A 48 0.36 -0.37 3.65
CA LEU A 48 -0.35 0.01 2.43
C LEU A 48 0.60 0.29 1.28
N GLU A 49 1.65 1.07 1.53
CA GLU A 49 2.69 1.38 0.54
C GLU A 49 3.35 0.10 0.03
N LEU A 50 3.74 -0.81 0.93
CA LEU A 50 4.35 -2.09 0.57
C LEU A 50 3.45 -2.93 -0.35
N VAL A 51 2.17 -3.11 0.01
CA VAL A 51 1.23 -3.92 -0.79
C VAL A 51 0.98 -3.28 -2.16
N ILE A 52 0.79 -1.96 -2.21
CA ILE A 52 0.57 -1.24 -3.47
C ILE A 52 1.80 -1.35 -4.37
N LEU A 53 3.01 -1.15 -3.82
CA LEU A 53 4.25 -1.25 -4.58
C LEU A 53 4.48 -2.67 -5.11
N SER A 54 4.32 -3.70 -4.27
CA SER A 54 4.43 -5.10 -4.70
C SER A 54 3.48 -5.41 -5.85
N ARG A 55 2.20 -5.06 -5.74
CA ARG A 55 1.22 -5.28 -6.82
C ARG A 55 1.57 -4.52 -8.10
N LEU A 56 2.11 -3.30 -7.98
CA LEU A 56 2.58 -2.54 -9.15
C LEU A 56 3.77 -3.20 -9.84
N GLU A 57 4.72 -3.75 -9.07
CA GLU A 57 5.89 -4.45 -9.58
C GLU A 57 5.52 -5.75 -10.28
N ASP A 58 4.57 -6.50 -9.71
CA ASP A 58 4.08 -7.77 -10.26
C ASP A 58 3.05 -7.58 -11.39
N GLY A 59 2.64 -6.33 -11.67
CA GLY A 59 1.63 -6.02 -12.68
C GLY A 59 0.21 -6.46 -12.31
N GLU A 60 -0.05 -6.67 -11.02
CA GLU A 60 -1.34 -7.07 -10.48
C GLU A 60 -2.34 -5.92 -10.39
N GLU A 61 -3.63 -6.27 -10.37
CA GLU A 61 -4.68 -5.30 -10.14
C GLU A 61 -4.70 -4.83 -8.68
N ILE A 62 -4.70 -3.51 -8.51
CA ILE A 62 -4.80 -2.88 -7.21
C ILE A 62 -6.29 -2.78 -6.85
N SER A 63 -6.67 -3.36 -5.71
CA SER A 63 -8.05 -3.33 -5.24
C SER A 63 -8.52 -1.89 -4.99
N SER A 64 -9.78 -1.62 -5.34
CA SER A 64 -10.44 -0.35 -4.98
C SER A 64 -10.79 -0.29 -3.49
N ASP A 65 -11.01 0.92 -2.98
CA ASP A 65 -11.39 1.14 -1.59
C ASP A 65 -12.69 0.38 -1.22
N LYS A 66 -12.76 -0.08 0.02
CA LYS A 66 -13.91 -0.79 0.57
C LYS A 66 -14.23 -0.26 1.95
N LYS A 67 -15.53 -0.08 2.21
CA LYS A 67 -16.01 0.21 3.56
C LYS A 67 -15.96 -1.05 4.42
N PRO A 68 -15.69 -0.93 5.73
CA PRO A 68 -15.75 -2.06 6.64
C PRO A 68 -17.18 -2.62 6.70
N LYS A 69 -17.32 -3.95 6.62
CA LYS A 69 -18.63 -4.62 6.72
C LYS A 69 -19.21 -4.56 8.13
N LYS A 70 -18.35 -4.50 9.14
CA LYS A 70 -18.70 -4.38 10.56
C LYS A 70 -17.82 -3.31 11.17
N MET A 71 -18.40 -2.48 12.03
CA MET A 71 -17.64 -1.51 12.81
C MET A 71 -17.31 -2.12 14.16
N PRO A 72 -16.04 -2.32 14.50
CA PRO A 72 -15.65 -2.73 15.85
C PRO A 72 -16.02 -1.64 16.85
N ILE A 73 -16.32 -2.05 18.10
CA ILE A 73 -16.65 -1.13 19.18
C ILE A 73 -15.43 -0.25 19.45
N ASN A 74 -15.63 1.07 19.58
CA ASN A 74 -14.58 2.08 19.78
C ASN A 74 -13.54 2.19 18.65
N ALA A 75 -13.80 1.61 17.48
CA ALA A 75 -12.88 1.76 16.35
C ALA A 75 -12.88 3.19 15.79
N LYS A 76 -11.69 3.68 15.46
CA LYS A 76 -11.49 4.89 14.67
C LYS A 76 -11.34 4.50 13.21
N VAL A 77 -11.95 5.26 12.31
CA VAL A 77 -11.86 5.04 10.87
C VAL A 77 -11.29 6.27 10.21
N GLU A 78 -10.23 6.09 9.42
CA GLU A 78 -9.54 7.17 8.73
C GLU A 78 -9.30 6.80 7.26
N GLU A 79 -9.31 7.80 6.38
CA GLU A 79 -8.91 7.62 4.97
C GLU A 79 -7.42 7.97 4.84
N ILE A 80 -6.61 7.01 4.38
CA ILE A 80 -5.19 7.22 4.08
C ILE A 80 -5.02 7.37 2.55
N PHE A 81 -4.24 8.38 2.16
CA PHE A 81 -3.93 8.67 0.76
C PHE A 81 -2.48 8.26 0.47
N ILE A 82 -2.29 7.37 -0.49
CA ILE A 82 -0.97 6.96 -0.98
C ILE A 82 -0.77 7.52 -2.38
N SER A 83 0.37 8.19 -2.61
CA SER A 83 0.74 8.69 -3.93
C SER A 83 2.00 7.98 -4.41
N VAL A 84 1.91 7.32 -5.56
CA VAL A 84 3.04 6.61 -6.17
C VAL A 84 3.48 7.34 -7.43
N SER A 85 4.73 7.81 -7.44
CA SER A 85 5.41 8.38 -8.60
C SER A 85 6.43 7.37 -9.13
N HIS A 86 6.07 6.64 -10.19
CA HIS A 86 7.03 5.78 -10.88
C HIS A 86 7.80 6.63 -11.90
N GLN A 87 9.11 6.81 -11.70
CA GLN A 87 10.02 7.45 -12.65
C GLN A 87 10.61 6.34 -13.56
N VAL A 88 10.15 6.24 -14.80
CA VAL A 88 10.77 5.34 -15.79
C VAL A 88 11.99 6.05 -16.38
N THR A 89 13.18 5.73 -15.89
CA THR A 89 14.43 6.13 -16.56
C THR A 89 14.91 5.00 -17.47
N ALA A 90 14.65 5.14 -18.78
CA ALA A 90 15.28 4.28 -19.77
C ALA A 90 16.78 4.60 -19.82
N SER A 91 17.60 3.78 -19.18
CA SER A 91 19.04 3.77 -19.48
C SER A 91 19.23 3.03 -20.81
N PRO A 92 19.92 3.61 -21.82
CA PRO A 92 20.25 2.86 -23.02
C PRO A 92 21.06 1.63 -22.63
N ALA A 93 20.58 0.43 -22.98
CA ALA A 93 21.35 -0.79 -22.81
C ALA A 93 22.68 -0.65 -23.58
N LYS A 94 23.82 -0.73 -22.88
CA LYS A 94 25.17 -0.53 -23.46
C LYS A 94 25.59 -1.56 -24.52
N HIS A 95 24.73 -2.50 -24.92
CA HIS A 95 25.05 -3.55 -25.89
C HIS A 95 23.91 -3.74 -26.91
N VAL A 96 23.67 -2.73 -27.75
CA VAL A 96 23.04 -2.96 -29.05
C VAL A 96 24.16 -3.42 -30.00
N LYS A 97 24.27 -4.73 -30.25
CA LYS A 97 25.06 -5.21 -31.38
C LYS A 97 24.28 -4.84 -32.64
N THR A 98 24.66 -3.74 -33.29
CA THR A 98 24.15 -3.38 -34.61
C THR A 98 24.50 -4.51 -35.58
N ALA A 99 23.50 -5.27 -36.03
CA ALA A 99 23.68 -6.19 -37.15
C ALA A 99 23.89 -5.36 -38.41
N ILE A 100 25.12 -5.33 -38.92
CA ILE A 100 25.42 -4.76 -40.23
C ILE A 100 25.00 -5.80 -41.26
N PHE A 101 23.88 -5.58 -41.94
CA PHE A 101 23.55 -6.34 -43.14
C PHE A 101 24.42 -5.80 -44.28
N GLN A 102 25.47 -6.55 -44.65
CA GLN A 102 26.12 -6.35 -45.95
C GLN A 102 25.27 -7.04 -47.01
N SER A 103 24.61 -6.25 -47.85
CA SER A 103 24.03 -6.72 -49.11
C SER A 103 25.18 -7.01 -50.09
N ALA A 104 25.24 -8.25 -50.58
CA ALA A 104 26.15 -8.70 -51.64
C ALA A 104 25.66 -8.25 -53.03
#